data_AF-A0A8S1ZND8-F1
#
_entry.id   AF-A0A8S1ZND8-F1
#
_cell.length_a   1.000
_cell.length_b   1.000
_cell.length_c   1.000
_cell.angle_alpha   90.00
_cell.angle_beta   90.00
_cell.angle_gamma   90.00
#
_symmetry.space_group_name_H-M   'P 1'
#
loop_
_entity.id
_entity.type
_entity.pdbx_description
1 polymer ?
#
loop_
_entity_poly.entity_id
_entity_poly.type
_entity_poly.pdbx_seq_one_letter_code
_entity_poly.pdbx_strand_id
1 'polypeptide(L)'
;MSSSSAKAAAKALERISIMNSVRPGYVGLFNSTVTDMVTNNRFRKGQCVVLEIARAVARALGIREDAVEEKRLHNNWTCYEIVHTVTTSMPPPPKKGMPMDPPVSTITRFRVTAMSAIIEASYTIVDEDGKNMGSDVKVKRYQLPNPDNNDDNSDDSNNDN
;
A
#
# COMPACT_ATOMS: atom_id res chain seq x y z
N MET A 1 21.73 -17.03 36.42
CA MET A 1 20.36 -17.35 35.93
C MET A 1 19.92 -16.24 34.99
N SER A 2 20.19 -16.36 33.70
CA SER A 2 19.75 -15.40 32.67
C SER A 2 19.58 -16.21 31.39
N SER A 3 18.38 -16.65 31.04
CA SER A 3 18.29 -17.56 29.87
C SER A 3 16.94 -17.68 29.14
N SER A 4 15.87 -17.03 29.59
CA SER A 4 14.56 -17.10 28.89
C SER A 4 14.24 -15.80 28.15
N SER A 5 14.17 -14.67 28.87
CA SER A 5 13.83 -13.36 28.29
C SER A 5 14.87 -12.87 27.28
N ALA A 6 16.16 -13.06 27.55
CA ALA A 6 17.24 -12.67 26.62
C ALA A 6 17.21 -13.49 25.32
N LYS A 7 16.87 -14.78 25.38
CA LYS A 7 16.72 -15.62 24.19
C LYS A 7 15.48 -15.26 23.38
N ALA A 8 14.37 -14.96 24.06
CA ALA A 8 13.14 -14.48 23.41
C ALA A 8 13.36 -13.12 22.72
N ALA A 9 14.06 -12.19 23.37
CA ALA A 9 14.38 -10.88 22.81
C ALA A 9 15.32 -10.98 21.60
N ALA A 10 16.39 -11.77 21.68
CA ALA A 10 17.32 -11.98 20.56
C ALA A 10 16.61 -12.55 19.32
N LYS A 11 15.70 -13.50 19.56
CA LYS A 11 14.89 -14.09 18.50
C LYS A 11 13.87 -13.11 17.93
N ALA A 12 13.23 -12.28 18.75
CA ALA A 12 12.37 -11.21 18.26
C ALA A 12 13.14 -10.22 17.37
N LEU A 13 14.38 -9.88 17.73
CA LEU A 13 15.24 -9.02 16.92
C LEU A 13 15.64 -9.67 15.58
N GLU A 14 15.97 -10.96 15.58
CA GLU A 14 16.27 -11.70 14.36
C GLU A 14 15.06 -11.75 13.41
N ARG A 15 13.86 -11.97 13.97
CA ARG A 15 12.60 -11.93 13.22
C ARG A 15 12.35 -10.57 12.59
N ILE A 16 12.55 -9.48 13.34
CA ILE A 16 12.48 -8.10 12.83
C ILE A 16 13.49 -7.87 11.71
N SER A 17 14.72 -8.38 11.86
CA SER A 17 15.79 -8.23 10.86
C SER A 17 15.45 -8.90 9.53
N ILE A 18 14.98 -10.16 9.55
CA ILE A 18 14.52 -10.87 8.35
C ILE A 18 13.39 -10.07 7.68
N MET A 19 12.43 -9.57 8.46
CA MET A 19 11.33 -8.80 7.91
C MET A 19 11.78 -7.47 7.28
N ASN A 20 12.74 -6.79 7.89
CA ASN A 20 13.33 -5.57 7.34
C ASN A 20 14.12 -5.81 6.04
N SER A 21 14.54 -7.05 5.77
CA SER A 21 15.22 -7.40 4.51
C SER A 21 14.27 -7.63 3.33
N VAL A 22 13.08 -8.19 3.58
CA VAL A 22 12.09 -8.48 2.52
C VAL A 22 11.22 -7.25 2.21
N ARG A 23 10.88 -6.46 3.23
CA ARG A 23 9.98 -5.30 3.13
C ARG A 23 10.36 -4.28 2.04
N PRO A 24 11.63 -3.88 1.86
CA PRO A 24 12.00 -2.89 0.86
C PRO A 24 11.61 -3.29 -0.57
N GLY A 25 11.59 -4.59 -0.88
CA GLY A 25 11.16 -5.08 -2.19
C GLY A 25 9.70 -4.72 -2.50
N TYR A 26 8.79 -5.00 -1.55
CA TYR A 26 7.36 -4.69 -1.72
C TYR A 26 7.07 -3.19 -1.72
N VAL A 27 7.78 -2.42 -0.88
CA VAL A 27 7.67 -0.95 -0.87
C VAL A 27 8.19 -0.37 -2.19
N GLY A 28 9.29 -0.91 -2.73
CA GLY A 28 9.81 -0.54 -4.05
C GLY A 28 8.83 -0.87 -5.17
N LEU A 29 8.17 -2.03 -5.10
CA LEU A 29 7.15 -2.43 -6.07
C LEU A 29 5.91 -1.53 -6.01
N PHE A 30 5.45 -1.18 -4.80
CA PHE A 30 4.39 -0.20 -4.59
C PHE A 30 4.75 1.15 -5.22
N ASN A 31 5.92 1.70 -4.89
CA ASN A 31 6.36 3.00 -5.39
C ASN A 31 6.49 3.04 -6.92
N SER A 32 7.13 2.01 -7.49
CA SER A 32 7.31 1.90 -8.95
C SER A 32 5.97 1.76 -9.67
N THR A 33 5.04 0.95 -9.15
CA THR A 33 3.71 0.77 -9.74
C THR A 33 2.88 2.06 -9.70
N VAL A 34 2.85 2.75 -8.57
CA VAL A 34 2.17 4.05 -8.45
C VAL A 34 2.77 5.06 -9.42
N THR A 35 4.11 5.12 -9.50
CA THR A 35 4.80 6.04 -10.41
C THR A 35 4.49 5.71 -11.87
N ASP A 36 4.55 4.45 -12.28
CA ASP A 36 4.23 4.00 -13.64
C ASP A 36 2.79 4.37 -14.04
N MET A 37 1.82 4.09 -13.18
CA MET A 37 0.40 4.38 -13.43
C MET A 37 0.15 5.89 -13.61
N VAL A 38 0.76 6.72 -12.77
CA VAL A 38 0.58 8.18 -12.78
C VAL A 38 1.33 8.81 -13.96
N THR A 39 2.60 8.45 -14.18
CA THR A 39 3.43 9.04 -15.24
C THR A 39 2.92 8.68 -16.63
N ASN A 40 2.45 7.45 -16.84
CA ASN A 40 1.95 7.00 -18.14
C ASN A 40 0.46 7.27 -18.36
N ASN A 41 -0.19 8.03 -17.46
CA ASN A 41 -1.60 8.40 -17.50
C ASN A 41 -2.52 7.23 -17.90
N ARG A 42 -2.38 6.09 -17.22
CA ARG A 42 -3.11 4.84 -17.58
C ARG A 42 -4.59 4.85 -17.18
N PHE A 43 -5.19 6.03 -17.04
CA PHE A 43 -6.57 6.21 -16.58
C PHE A 43 -7.49 6.57 -17.75
N ARG A 44 -8.61 5.87 -17.86
CA ARG A 44 -9.66 6.17 -18.83
C ARG A 44 -10.68 7.14 -18.23
N LYS A 45 -11.32 7.94 -19.09
CA LYS A 45 -12.42 8.82 -18.69
C LYS A 45 -13.52 8.01 -17.97
N GLY A 46 -13.97 8.51 -16.82
CA GLY A 46 -15.00 7.86 -16.00
C GLY A 46 -14.49 6.81 -14.99
N GLN A 47 -13.20 6.49 -14.98
CA GLN A 47 -12.63 5.60 -13.96
C GLN A 47 -12.32 6.33 -12.65
N CYS A 48 -12.48 5.64 -11.52
CA CYS A 48 -11.95 6.10 -10.25
C CYS A 48 -10.42 5.88 -10.23
N VAL A 49 -9.66 6.94 -10.45
CA VAL A 49 -8.18 6.91 -10.52
C VAL A 49 -7.57 6.21 -9.30
N VAL A 50 -8.05 6.54 -8.10
CA VAL A 50 -7.54 5.99 -6.84
C VAL A 50 -7.72 4.46 -6.75
N LEU A 51 -8.90 3.98 -7.17
CA LEU A 51 -9.22 2.56 -7.20
C LEU A 51 -8.34 1.82 -8.22
N GLU A 52 -8.14 2.38 -9.40
CA GLU A 52 -7.33 1.76 -10.45
C GLU A 52 -5.85 1.66 -10.04
N ILE A 53 -5.32 2.66 -9.35
CA ILE A 53 -3.97 2.57 -8.75
C ILE A 53 -3.93 1.48 -7.68
N ALA A 54 -4.91 1.44 -6.78
CA ALA A 54 -4.95 0.43 -5.74
C ALA A 54 -5.02 -0.99 -6.32
N ARG A 55 -5.84 -1.22 -7.35
CA ARG A 55 -5.91 -2.50 -8.07
C ARG A 55 -4.60 -2.84 -8.78
N ALA A 56 -3.95 -1.87 -9.43
CA ALA A 56 -2.66 -2.09 -10.07
C ALA A 56 -1.58 -2.50 -9.04
N VAL A 57 -1.55 -1.84 -7.89
CA VAL A 57 -0.67 -2.19 -6.77
C VAL A 57 -0.98 -3.59 -6.26
N ALA A 58 -2.25 -3.94 -6.04
CA ALA A 58 -2.65 -5.26 -5.60
C ALA A 58 -2.16 -6.34 -6.57
N ARG A 59 -2.38 -6.15 -7.89
CA ARG A 59 -1.86 -7.05 -8.93
C ARG A 59 -0.34 -7.20 -8.87
N ALA A 60 0.39 -6.09 -8.73
CA ALA A 60 1.85 -6.12 -8.66
C ALA A 60 2.34 -6.92 -7.44
N LEU A 61 1.66 -6.78 -6.30
CA LEU A 61 1.96 -7.51 -5.07
C LEU A 61 1.44 -8.97 -5.06
N GLY A 62 0.83 -9.44 -6.15
CA GLY A 62 0.22 -10.77 -6.21
C GLY A 62 -1.01 -10.95 -5.31
N ILE A 63 -1.67 -9.84 -4.95
CA ILE A 63 -2.89 -9.81 -4.13
C ILE A 63 -4.08 -9.74 -5.09
N ARG A 64 -5.16 -10.46 -4.76
CA ARG A 64 -6.39 -10.42 -5.55
C ARG A 64 -7.01 -9.01 -5.48
N GLU A 65 -7.51 -8.52 -6.61
CA GLU A 65 -8.08 -7.16 -6.71
C GLU A 65 -9.34 -6.95 -5.85
N ASP A 66 -10.06 -8.02 -5.51
CA ASP A 66 -11.22 -8.01 -4.62
C ASP A 66 -10.85 -7.81 -3.15
N ALA A 67 -9.57 -7.98 -2.78
CA ALA A 67 -9.05 -7.71 -1.45
C ALA A 67 -8.71 -6.22 -1.20
N VAL A 68 -8.95 -5.35 -2.19
CA VAL A 68 -8.80 -3.91 -2.04
C VAL A 68 -10.04 -3.37 -1.31
N GLU A 69 -9.84 -2.83 -0.10
CA GLU A 69 -10.92 -2.32 0.73
C GLU A 69 -11.10 -0.81 0.53
N GLU A 70 -12.32 -0.37 0.25
CA GLU A 70 -12.67 1.06 0.31
C GLU A 70 -12.89 1.48 1.76
N LYS A 71 -12.26 2.58 2.17
CA LYS A 71 -12.41 3.22 3.48
C LYS A 71 -12.69 4.69 3.28
N ARG A 72 -13.65 5.22 4.04
CA ARG A 72 -13.88 6.67 4.17
C ARG A 72 -13.13 7.19 5.38
N LEU A 73 -12.23 8.15 5.16
CA LEU A 73 -11.52 8.82 6.24
C LEU A 73 -12.34 9.98 6.81
N HIS A 74 -11.89 10.56 7.93
CA HIS A 74 -12.67 11.54 8.72
C HIS A 74 -13.11 12.80 7.93
N ASN A 75 -12.47 13.11 6.80
CA ASN A 75 -12.80 14.24 5.92
C ASN A 75 -13.60 13.83 4.66
N ASN A 76 -14.30 12.68 4.70
CA ASN A 76 -14.93 12.06 3.53
C ASN A 76 -13.96 11.76 2.38
N TRP A 77 -12.66 11.71 2.67
CA TRP A 77 -11.65 11.29 1.70
C TRP A 77 -11.83 9.81 1.39
N THR A 78 -11.82 9.49 0.10
CA THR A 78 -11.87 8.12 -0.37
C THR A 78 -10.47 7.53 -0.29
N CYS A 79 -10.32 6.45 0.47
CA CYS A 79 -9.08 5.72 0.64
C CYS A 79 -9.31 4.27 0.19
N TYR A 80 -8.41 3.74 -0.62
CA TYR A 80 -8.35 2.31 -0.89
C TYR A 80 -7.15 1.73 -0.16
N GLU A 81 -7.41 0.74 0.70
CA GLU A 81 -6.40 0.08 1.51
C GLU A 81 -6.16 -1.35 1.01
N ILE A 82 -4.88 -1.73 0.97
CA ILE A 82 -4.40 -3.04 0.56
C ILE A 82 -3.59 -3.60 1.72
N VAL A 83 -4.08 -4.68 2.32
CA VAL A 83 -3.38 -5.36 3.41
C VAL A 83 -2.51 -6.45 2.80
N HIS A 84 -1.19 -6.26 2.83
CA HIS A 84 -0.24 -7.26 2.38
C HIS A 84 0.42 -7.95 3.57
N THR A 85 0.13 -9.24 3.72
CA THR A 85 0.72 -10.08 4.77
C THR A 85 1.80 -10.96 4.17
N VAL A 86 3.03 -10.81 4.66
CA VAL A 86 4.18 -11.63 4.26
C VAL A 86 4.54 -12.52 5.44
N THR A 87 4.55 -13.82 5.22
CA THR A 87 5.00 -14.82 6.19
C THR A 87 6.35 -15.39 5.79
N THR A 88 7.29 -15.46 6.73
CA THR A 88 8.53 -16.21 6.51
C THR A 88 8.22 -17.70 6.37
N SER A 89 9.04 -18.42 5.59
CA SER A 89 8.96 -19.88 5.49
C SER A 89 8.96 -20.54 6.87
N MET A 90 8.26 -21.67 7.00
CA MET A 90 8.29 -22.47 8.22
C MET A 90 9.75 -22.85 8.55
N PRO A 91 10.21 -22.60 9.79
CA PRO A 91 11.53 -23.08 10.18
C PRO A 91 11.57 -24.61 10.13
N PRO A 92 12.76 -25.21 9.92
CA PRO A 92 12.91 -26.65 9.88
C PRO A 92 12.36 -27.31 11.16
N PRO A 93 11.88 -28.57 11.09
CA PRO A 93 11.29 -29.25 12.24
C PRO A 93 12.23 -29.23 13.46
N PRO A 94 11.73 -28.91 14.66
CA PRO A 94 12.57 -28.86 15.85
C PRO A 94 13.12 -30.25 16.18
N LYS A 95 14.32 -30.29 16.79
CA LYS A 95 14.84 -31.53 17.40
C LYS A 95 13.91 -31.96 18.53
N LYS A 96 13.82 -33.28 18.78
CA LYS A 96 12.96 -33.85 19.83
C LYS A 96 13.19 -33.14 21.16
N GLY A 97 12.12 -32.58 21.74
CA GLY A 97 12.15 -31.82 23.00
C GLY A 97 12.41 -30.31 22.87
N MET A 98 12.62 -29.79 21.67
CA MET A 98 12.68 -28.34 21.43
C MET A 98 11.29 -27.77 21.11
N PRO A 99 10.95 -26.57 21.62
CA PRO A 99 9.73 -25.87 21.23
C PRO A 99 9.79 -25.51 19.74
N MET A 100 8.63 -25.58 19.08
CA MET A 100 8.48 -25.19 17.68
C MET A 100 8.33 -23.68 17.57
N ASP A 101 9.05 -23.09 16.62
CA ASP A 101 9.02 -21.66 16.40
C ASP A 101 7.95 -21.33 15.37
N PRO A 102 6.97 -20.47 15.67
CA PRO A 102 5.99 -20.07 14.68
C PRO A 102 6.66 -19.21 13.60
N PRO A 103 6.15 -19.25 12.35
CA PRO A 103 6.62 -18.35 11.29
C PRO A 103 6.36 -16.89 11.70
N VAL A 104 7.19 -15.99 11.19
CA VAL A 104 7.04 -14.55 11.42
C VAL A 104 6.13 -13.99 10.37
N SER A 105 5.17 -13.17 10.78
CA SER A 105 4.35 -12.40 9.84
C SER A 105 4.72 -10.92 9.91
N THR A 106 4.65 -10.23 8.77
CA THR A 106 4.57 -8.78 8.77
C THR A 106 3.43 -8.36 7.89
N ILE A 107 2.73 -7.35 8.35
CA ILE A 107 1.61 -6.78 7.64
C ILE A 107 2.02 -5.37 7.22
N THR A 108 1.94 -5.09 5.93
CA THR A 108 2.09 -3.74 5.38
C THR A 108 0.75 -3.31 4.83
N ARG A 109 0.25 -2.17 5.31
CA ARG A 109 -0.97 -1.56 4.78
C ARG A 109 -0.56 -0.51 3.75
N PHE A 110 -0.83 -0.76 2.49
CA PHE A 110 -0.67 0.23 1.43
C PHE A 110 -1.97 0.99 1.27
N ARG A 111 -1.89 2.31 1.10
CA ARG A 111 -3.05 3.19 0.99
C ARG A 111 -2.89 4.08 -0.22
N VAL A 112 -3.98 4.26 -0.94
CA VAL A 112 -4.10 5.28 -1.98
C VAL A 112 -5.33 6.11 -1.63
N THR A 113 -5.13 7.41 -1.37
CA THR A 113 -6.16 8.31 -0.85
C THR A 113 -6.39 9.49 -1.78
N ALA A 114 -7.64 9.78 -2.14
CA ALA A 114 -8.04 11.04 -2.76
C ALA A 114 -8.43 12.07 -1.70
N MET A 115 -7.69 13.17 -1.69
CA MET A 115 -7.89 14.38 -0.91
C MET A 115 -8.28 15.51 -1.87
N SER A 116 -9.53 15.50 -2.35
CA SER A 116 -9.99 16.39 -3.43
C SER A 116 -9.17 16.16 -4.72
N ALA A 117 -8.56 17.19 -5.31
CA ALA A 117 -7.71 17.08 -6.51
C ALA A 117 -6.36 16.39 -6.26
N ILE A 118 -6.03 16.07 -5.02
CA ILE A 118 -4.74 15.51 -4.64
C ILE A 118 -4.91 14.03 -4.37
N ILE A 119 -4.04 13.21 -4.93
CA ILE A 119 -3.95 11.80 -4.59
C ILE A 119 -2.62 11.54 -3.88
N GLU A 120 -2.70 10.84 -2.76
CA GLU A 120 -1.56 10.44 -1.95
C GLU A 120 -1.48 8.93 -1.86
N ALA A 121 -0.30 8.42 -2.15
CA ALA A 121 0.08 7.03 -1.94
C ALA A 121 0.97 6.96 -0.69
N SER A 122 0.54 6.17 0.29
CA SER A 122 1.25 5.99 1.55
C SER A 122 1.24 4.51 1.97
N TYR A 123 2.09 4.17 2.94
CA TYR A 123 2.01 2.87 3.59
C TYR A 123 2.27 3.00 5.09
N THR A 124 1.72 2.04 5.85
CA THR A 124 1.94 1.92 7.29
C THR A 124 2.39 0.51 7.59
N ILE A 125 3.38 0.39 8.47
CA ILE A 125 3.83 -0.89 8.98
C ILE A 125 3.00 -1.21 10.21
N VAL A 126 2.44 -2.42 10.25
CA VAL A 126 1.70 -2.90 11.41
C VAL A 126 2.28 -4.22 11.90
N ASP A 127 2.16 -4.46 13.20
CA ASP A 127 2.61 -5.70 13.83
C ASP A 127 1.66 -6.87 13.53
N GLU A 128 1.97 -8.04 14.09
CA GLU A 128 1.17 -9.26 13.93
C GLU A 128 -0.26 -9.11 14.50
N ASP A 129 -0.46 -8.20 15.46
CA ASP A 129 -1.76 -7.86 16.06
C ASP A 129 -2.49 -6.75 15.27
N GLY A 130 -1.90 -6.25 14.18
CA GLY A 130 -2.46 -5.19 13.35
C GLY A 130 -2.33 -3.78 13.94
N LYS A 131 -1.53 -3.59 14.99
CA LYS A 131 -1.21 -2.28 15.58
C LYS A 131 -0.09 -1.60 14.80
N ASN A 132 -0.18 -0.29 14.66
CA ASN A 132 0.81 0.49 13.93
C ASN A 132 2.16 0.46 14.65
N MET A 133 3.21 0.06 13.94
CA MET A 133 4.60 0.07 14.43
C MET A 133 5.34 1.37 14.10
N GLY A 134 4.65 2.36 13.54
CA GLY A 134 5.23 3.63 13.13
C GLY A 134 4.19 4.58 12.55
N SER A 135 4.66 5.70 12.02
CA SER A 135 3.84 6.67 11.31
C SER A 135 3.60 6.24 9.85
N ASP A 136 2.52 6.74 9.26
CA ASP A 136 2.28 6.62 7.83
C ASP A 136 3.45 7.24 7.05
N VAL A 137 4.03 6.46 6.14
CA VAL A 137 5.11 6.89 5.25
C VAL A 137 4.51 7.28 3.92
N LYS A 138 4.65 8.56 3.58
CA LYS A 138 4.19 9.10 2.30
C LYS A 138 5.20 8.75 1.21
N VAL A 139 4.73 8.06 0.18
CA VAL A 139 5.57 7.64 -0.94
C VAL A 139 5.47 8.64 -2.08
N LYS A 140 4.24 9.02 -2.41
CA LYS A 140 3.99 9.97 -3.50
C LYS A 140 2.76 10.80 -3.22
N ARG A 141 2.82 12.05 -3.66
CA ARG A 141 1.68 12.94 -3.72
C ARG A 141 1.64 13.52 -5.14
N TYR A 142 0.48 13.47 -5.77
CA TYR A 142 0.29 14.07 -7.08
C TYR A 142 -1.05 14.80 -7.12
N GLN A 143 -1.12 15.82 -7.96
CA GLN A 143 -2.33 16.56 -8.22
C GLN A 143 -2.90 16.05 -9.54
N LEU A 144 -4.18 15.71 -9.54
CA LEU A 144 -4.90 15.44 -10.78
C LEU A 144 -4.85 16.69 -11.66
N PRO A 145 -4.69 16.53 -12.99
CA PRO A 145 -4.85 17.64 -13.92
C PRO A 145 -6.19 18.32 -13.64
N ASN A 146 -6.20 19.65 -13.55
CA ASN A 146 -7.43 20.39 -13.39
C ASN A 146 -8.38 20.04 -14.55
N PRO A 147 -9.67 19.78 -14.30
CA PRO A 147 -10.62 19.50 -15.37
C PRO A 147 -10.88 20.72 -16.29
N ASP A 148 -10.43 21.93 -15.92
CA ASP A 148 -10.66 23.14 -16.70
C ASP A 148 -9.47 23.49 -17.59
N ASN A 149 -9.61 23.16 -18.88
CA ASN A 149 -9.22 24.00 -20.03
C ASN A 149 -9.30 23.18 -21.33
N ASN A 150 -10.48 22.68 -21.70
CA ASN A 150 -10.84 22.30 -23.08
C ASN A 150 -12.30 21.83 -23.13
N ASP A 151 -13.22 22.63 -22.61
CA ASP A 151 -14.55 22.67 -23.22
C ASP A 151 -14.51 23.86 -24.18
N ASP A 152 -14.42 23.51 -25.46
CA ASP A 152 -14.48 24.40 -26.61
C ASP A 152 -15.61 25.42 -26.43
N ASN A 153 -15.24 26.69 -26.26
CA ASN A 153 -16.11 27.79 -26.66
C ASN A 153 -16.23 27.72 -28.20
N SER A 154 -17.12 26.87 -28.71
CA SER A 154 -17.69 27.08 -30.04
C SER A 154 -18.69 28.23 -29.92
N ASP A 155 -18.14 29.44 -29.87
CA ASP A 155 -18.85 30.70 -30.09
C ASP A 155 -19.10 30.78 -31.60
N ASP A 156 -20.12 30.07 -32.08
CA ASP A 156 -20.61 30.20 -33.46
C ASP A 156 -21.90 31.01 -33.43
N SER A 157 -21.72 32.30 -33.11
CA SER A 157 -22.70 33.35 -33.34
C SER A 157 -22.84 33.59 -34.84
N ASN A 158 -23.41 32.64 -35.59
CA ASN A 158 -23.85 32.86 -36.97
C ASN A 158 -25.26 33.45 -36.98
N ASN A 159 -25.28 34.77 -36.77
CA ASN A 159 -26.36 35.65 -37.16
C ASN A 159 -26.20 35.97 -38.65
N ASP A 160 -26.77 35.13 -39.51
CA ASP A 160 -26.94 35.42 -40.93
C ASP A 160 -28.43 35.58 -41.26
N ASN A 161 -28.83 36.85 -41.30
CA ASN A 161 -29.81 37.48 -42.21
C ASN A 161 -31.27 36.98 -42.23
#